data_AF-A0A355BIT3-F1
#
_entry.id   AF-A0A355BIT3-F1
#
_cell.length_a   1.000
_cell.length_b   1.000
_cell.length_c   1.000
_cell.angle_alpha   90.00
_cell.angle_beta   90.00
_cell.angle_gamma   90.00
#
_symmetry.space_group_name_H-M   'P 1'
#
loop_
_entity.id
_entity.type
_entity.pdbx_description
1 polymer ?
#
loop_
_entity_poly.entity_id
_entity_poly.type
_entity_poly.pdbx_seq_one_letter_code
_entity_poly.pdbx_strand_id
1 'polypeptide(L)' 'MSLRLVDPEIQAVIDQELARQQGNLELIASENFVSKAVLEAMGSVLTNKYAEGYP' A
#
# COMPACT_ATOMS: atom_id res chain seq x y z
N MET A 1 7.95 9.14 12.55
CA MET A 1 7.80 10.20 11.53
C MET A 1 6.98 9.65 10.39
N SER A 2 6.12 10.46 9.75
CA SER A 2 5.35 10.02 8.58
C SER A 2 6.22 9.96 7.32
N LEU A 3 5.84 9.12 6.34
CA LEU A 3 6.52 9.05 5.04
C LEU A 3 6.63 10.43 4.39
N ARG A 4 5.54 11.22 4.41
CA ARG A 4 5.54 12.62 3.94
C ARG A 4 6.66 13.52 4.49
N LEU A 5 7.16 13.27 5.70
CA LEU A 5 8.26 14.05 6.30
C LEU A 5 9.63 13.46 6.00
N VAL A 6 9.72 12.13 5.91
CA VAL A 6 10.97 11.40 5.68
C VAL A 6 11.34 11.39 4.19
N ASP A 7 10.34 11.20 3.34
CA ASP A 7 10.45 11.13 1.89
C ASP A 7 9.19 11.73 1.23
N PRO A 8 9.15 13.07 1.06
CA PRO A 8 8.02 13.76 0.44
C PRO A 8 7.86 13.44 -1.05
N GLU A 9 8.92 13.05 -1.74
CA GLU A 9 8.89 12.75 -3.17
C GLU A 9 8.12 11.44 -3.41
N ILE A 10 8.43 10.39 -2.65
CA ILE A 10 7.69 9.12 -2.73
C ILE A 10 6.24 9.29 -2.28
N GLN A 11 5.99 10.09 -1.23
CA GLN A 11 4.61 10.38 -0.84
C GLN A 11 3.82 11.05 -1.98
N ALA A 12 4.42 11.97 -2.74
CA ALA A 12 3.76 12.62 -3.87
C ALA A 12 3.41 11.62 -4.98
N VAL A 13 4.28 10.64 -5.25
CA VAL A 13 4.01 9.57 -6.22
C VAL A 13 2.81 8.70 -5.77
N ILE A 14 2.76 8.33 -4.50
CA ILE A 14 1.63 7.55 -3.94
C ILE A 14 0.33 8.33 -4.05
N ASP A 15 0.33 9.62 -3.70
CA ASP A 15 -0.85 10.47 -3.76
C ASP A 15 -1.35 10.63 -5.22
N GLN A 16 -0.44 10.73 -6.20
CA GLN A 16 -0.79 10.76 -7.63
C GLN A 16 -1.39 9.45 -8.12
N GLU A 17 -0.84 8.30 -7.74
CA GLU A 17 -1.39 7.00 -8.14
C GLU A 17 -2.77 6.75 -7.52
N LEU A 18 -2.97 7.15 -6.25
CA LEU A 18 -4.29 7.08 -5.63
C LEU A 18 -5.32 7.90 -6.41
N ALA A 19 -4.97 9.12 -6.82
CA ALA A 19 -5.84 9.95 -7.63
C ALA A 19 -6.10 9.32 -9.01
N ARG A 20 -5.10 8.68 -9.63
CA ARG A 20 -5.25 7.97 -10.91
C ARG A 20 -6.24 6.81 -10.80
N GLN A 21 -6.12 5.98 -9.76
CA GLN A 21 -7.01 4.84 -9.51
C GLN A 21 -8.45 5.27 -9.23
N GLN A 22 -8.63 6.37 -8.49
CA GLN A 22 -9.97 6.90 -8.17
C GLN A 22 -10.62 7.64 -9.34
N GLY A 23 -9.81 8.20 -10.24
CA GLY A 23 -10.26 8.99 -11.38
C GLY A 23 -10.59 8.18 -12.64
N ASN A 24 -10.25 6.89 -12.67
CA ASN A 24 -10.37 6.03 -13.85
C ASN A 24 -11.27 4.81 -13.60
N LEU A 25 -11.81 4.26 -14.69
CA LEU A 25 -12.45 2.96 -14.68
C LEU A 25 -11.41 1.87 -14.92
N GLU A 26 -11.12 1.07 -13.90
CA GLU A 26 -10.15 -0.02 -14.00
C GLU A 26 -10.83 -1.29 -14.57
N LEU A 27 -10.36 -1.74 -15.73
CA LEU A 27 -10.95 -2.87 -16.49
C LEU A 27 -10.01 -4.06 -16.65
N ILE A 28 -8.85 -4.04 -16.00
CA ILE A 28 -7.92 -5.17 -16.00
C ILE A 28 -8.52 -6.25 -15.10
N ALA A 29 -8.93 -7.36 -15.70
CA ALA A 29 -9.72 -8.40 -15.03
C ALA A 29 -9.05 -9.03 -13.80
N SER A 30 -7.73 -8.97 -13.70
CA SER A 30 -6.95 -9.50 -12.59
C SER A 30 -6.68 -8.51 -11.47
N GLU A 31 -6.98 -7.22 -11.66
CA GLU A 31 -6.77 -6.18 -10.67
C GLU A 31 -7.98 -6.00 -9.75
N ASN A 32 -7.74 -5.47 -8.55
CA ASN A 32 -8.79 -5.26 -7.55
C ASN A 32 -8.39 -4.18 -6.54
N PHE A 33 -9.39 -3.60 -5.87
CA PHE A 33 -9.19 -2.70 -4.73
C PHE A 33 -9.36 -3.47 -3.42
N VAL A 34 -8.28 -3.59 -2.66
CA VAL A 34 -8.30 -4.25 -1.36
C VAL A 34 -8.97 -3.38 -0.28
N SER A 35 -9.42 -4.00 0.81
CA SER A 35 -9.99 -3.28 1.94
C SER A 35 -8.91 -2.56 2.76
N LYS A 36 -9.32 -1.54 3.53
CA LYS A 36 -8.41 -0.84 4.46
C LYS A 36 -7.76 -1.78 5.48
N ALA A 37 -8.52 -2.76 5.98
CA ALA A 37 -8.01 -3.74 6.94
C ALA A 37 -6.84 -4.57 6.36
N VAL A 38 -6.87 -4.90 5.05
CA VAL A 38 -5.77 -5.59 4.38
C VAL A 38 -4.53 -4.68 4.28
N LEU A 39 -4.72 -3.40 3.94
CA LEU A 39 -3.62 -2.43 3.88
C LEU A 39 -2.96 -2.21 5.25
N GLU A 40 -3.75 -2.13 6.32
CA GLU A 40 -3.26 -1.99 7.69
C GLU A 40 -2.41 -3.19 8.11
N ALA A 41 -2.84 -4.42 7.80
CA ALA A 41 -2.07 -5.62 8.08
C ALA A 41 -0.75 -5.65 7.30
N MET A 42 -0.75 -5.21 6.04
CA MET A 42 0.45 -5.14 5.19
C MET A 42 1.47 -4.10 5.64
N GLY A 43 1.02 -2.96 6.18
CA GLY A 43 1.89 -1.91 6.75
C GLY A 43 2.32 -2.14 8.20
N SER A 44 2.20 -3.37 8.72
CA SER A 44 2.39 -3.67 10.14
C SER A 44 3.81 -4.12 10.50
N VAL A 45 4.07 -4.25 11.81
CA VAL A 45 5.35 -4.73 12.36
C VAL A 45 5.71 -6.17 11.94
N LEU A 46 4.78 -6.91 11.32
CA LEU A 46 5.04 -8.23 10.78
C LEU A 46 6.16 -8.24 9.73
N THR A 47 6.40 -7.13 9.04
CA THR A 47 7.52 -6.98 8.09
C THR A 47 8.90 -7.18 8.74
N ASN A 48 9.02 -6.95 10.04
CA ASN A 48 10.27 -7.12 10.77
C ASN A 48 10.54 -8.58 11.16
N LYS A 49 9.56 -9.47 10.98
CA LYS A 49 9.61 -10.80 11.56
C LYS A 49 10.29 -11.80 10.62
N TYR A 50 11.37 -12.40 11.11
CA TYR A 50 11.90 -13.66 10.56
C TYR A 50 11.13 -14.85 11.16
N ALA A 51 10.60 -15.75 10.31
CA ALA A 51 9.73 -16.85 10.72
C ALA A 51 9.91 -18.10 9.83
N GLU A 52 11.13 -18.65 9.80
CA GLU A 52 11.37 -19.97 9.21
C GLU A 52 10.69 -21.09 10.01
N GLY A 53 10.32 -22.18 9.34
CA GLY A 53 9.68 -23.36 9.94
C GLY A 53 8.17 -23.40 9.70
N TYR A 54 7.48 -24.21 10.51
CA TYR A 54 6.03 -24.29 10.56
C TYR A 54 5.51 -23.57 11.81
N PRO A 55 4.19 -23.25 11.89
CA PRO A 55 3.61 -22.60 13.08
C PRO A 55 3.97 -23.27 14.41
#